data_AF-A0A7D9I638-F1
#
_entry.id   AF-A0A7D9I638-F1
#
_cell.length_a   1.000
_cell.length_b   1.000
_cell.length_c   1.000
_cell.angle_alpha   90.00
_cell.angle_beta   90.00
_cell.angle_gamma   90.00
#
_symmetry.space_group_name_H-M   'P 1'
#
loop_
_entity.id
_entity.type
_entity.pdbx_description
1 polymer ?
#
loop_
_entity_poly.entity_id
_entity_poly.type
_entity_poly.pdbx_seq_one_letter_code
_entity_poly.pdbx_strand_id
1 'polypeptide(L)'
;MTDRNNLHLVKLELSHLEERSVEYRKACDSHLKELSEGEAKQAVIEHNNLKEKDIVIYLSQVSSWITEAEHNLSDRLESLSSKVSDRTRPSHSTRASKTSSRSSKVSARRQEKVRLAELIARDPC
;
A
#
# COMPACT_ATOMS: atom_id res chain seq x y z
N MET A 1 -14.75 10.17 -13.72
CA MET A 1 -13.79 9.09 -13.36
C MET A 1 -12.79 9.66 -12.38
N THR A 2 -13.12 9.65 -11.09
CA THR A 2 -12.26 10.12 -10.00
C THR A 2 -12.15 8.99 -8.98
N ASP A 3 -11.55 7.90 -9.42
CA ASP A 3 -11.22 6.75 -8.55
C ASP A 3 -9.69 6.67 -8.45
N ARG A 4 -9.08 7.81 -8.12
CA ARG A 4 -7.63 7.95 -7.93
C ARG A 4 -7.32 7.67 -6.46
N ASN A 5 -6.98 6.42 -6.17
CA ASN A 5 -6.26 5.96 -4.98
C ASN A 5 -6.48 6.82 -3.71
N ASN A 6 -7.68 6.74 -3.13
CA ASN A 6 -8.07 7.52 -1.96
C ASN A 6 -7.17 7.28 -0.73
N LEU A 7 -6.52 6.12 -0.64
CA LEU A 7 -5.63 5.79 0.47
C LEU A 7 -4.43 6.74 0.56
N HIS A 8 -3.86 7.14 -0.58
CA HIS A 8 -2.75 8.10 -0.60
C HIS A 8 -3.19 9.47 -0.09
N LEU A 9 -4.39 9.92 -0.47
CA LEU A 9 -4.96 11.18 0.02
C LEU A 9 -5.22 11.13 1.52
N VAL A 10 -5.79 10.04 2.02
CA VAL A 10 -6.04 9.87 3.46
C VAL A 10 -4.72 9.86 4.25
N LYS A 11 -3.67 9.20 3.73
CA LYS A 11 -2.33 9.23 4.35
C LYS A 11 -1.72 10.62 4.35
N LEU A 12 -1.87 11.37 3.25
CA LEU A 12 -1.37 12.74 3.16
C LEU A 12 -2.06 13.67 4.16
N GLU A 13 -3.39 13.60 4.23
CA GLU A 13 -4.16 14.40 5.19
C GLU A 13 -3.84 14.01 6.65
N LEU A 14 -3.55 12.74 6.91
CA LEU A 14 -3.09 12.28 8.21
C LEU A 14 -1.75 12.93 8.58
N SER A 15 -0.78 12.95 7.67
CA SER A 15 0.51 13.63 7.89
C SER A 15 0.33 15.15 8.11
N HIS A 16 -0.54 15.81 7.34
CA HIS A 16 -0.86 17.21 7.59
C HIS A 16 -1.48 17.44 8.97
N LEU A 17 -2.34 16.53 9.43
CA LEU A 17 -2.94 16.63 10.76
C LEU A 17 -1.91 16.42 11.87
N GLU A 18 -0.94 15.52 11.69
CA GLU A 18 0.19 15.35 12.60
C GLU A 18 1.02 16.63 12.70
N GLU A 19 1.36 17.26 11.56
CA GLU A 19 2.07 18.54 11.52
C GLU A 19 1.29 19.64 12.26
N ARG A 20 0.00 19.78 11.97
CA ARG A 20 -0.87 20.77 12.63
C ARG A 20 -1.02 20.50 14.13
N SER A 21 -0.95 19.25 14.57
CA SER A 21 -0.95 18.92 16.01
C SER A 21 0.31 19.43 16.72
N VAL A 22 1.46 19.40 16.04
CA VAL A 22 2.72 19.96 16.54
C VAL A 22 2.65 21.48 16.60
N GLU A 23 2.10 22.12 15.57
CA GLU A 23 1.87 23.57 15.55
C GLU A 23 0.92 24.01 16.66
N TYR A 24 -0.16 23.26 16.88
CA TYR A 24 -1.10 23.50 17.96
C TYR A 24 -0.41 23.47 19.33
N ARG A 25 0.40 22.45 19.62
CA ARG A 25 1.20 22.39 20.85
C ARG A 25 2.11 23.61 21.03
N LYS A 26 2.84 23.99 19.98
CA LYS A 26 3.71 25.19 20.01
C LYS A 26 2.94 26.48 20.28
N ALA A 27 1.73 26.59 19.73
CA ALA A 27 0.85 27.72 19.97
C ALA A 27 0.34 27.73 21.42
N CYS A 28 -0.05 26.57 21.96
CA CYS A 28 -0.43 26.41 23.36
C CYS A 28 0.72 26.80 24.31
N ASP A 29 1.93 26.30 24.05
CA ASP A 29 3.12 26.62 24.86
C ASP A 29 3.44 28.12 24.84
N SER A 30 3.31 28.77 23.68
CA SER A 30 3.50 30.21 23.56
C SER A 30 2.44 30.98 24.35
N HIS A 31 1.16 30.62 24.22
CA HIS A 31 0.07 31.25 24.95
C HIS A 31 0.22 31.07 26.47
N LEU A 32 0.65 29.88 26.93
CA LEU A 32 0.89 29.62 28.36
C LEU A 32 2.01 30.46 28.96
N LYS A 33 2.99 30.90 28.16
CA LYS A 33 4.07 31.81 28.60
C LYS A 33 3.57 33.24 28.82
N GLU A 34 2.55 33.66 28.08
CA GLU A 34 1.97 35.00 28.16
C GLU A 34 0.96 35.14 29.31
N LEU A 35 0.43 34.02 29.80
CA LEU A 35 -0.52 34.00 30.91
C LEU A 35 0.17 34.15 32.27
N SER A 36 -0.35 35.10 33.06
CA SER A 36 -0.05 35.23 34.49
C SER A 36 -0.48 33.98 35.26
N GLU A 37 0.29 33.61 36.28
CA GLU A 37 -0.03 32.45 37.13
C GLU A 37 -1.36 32.64 37.85
N GLY A 38 -2.14 31.56 37.95
CA GLY A 38 -3.46 31.56 38.60
C GLY A 38 -4.44 30.57 37.96
N GLU A 39 -5.68 30.60 38.43
CA GLU A 39 -6.75 29.69 38.01
C GLU A 39 -7.02 29.76 36.50
N ALA A 40 -6.90 30.95 35.90
CA ALA A 40 -7.04 31.13 34.45
C ALA A 40 -6.00 30.34 33.65
N LYS A 41 -4.73 30.33 34.11
CA LYS A 41 -3.67 29.55 33.47
C LYS A 41 -3.91 28.05 33.63
N GLN A 42 -4.36 27.61 34.80
CA GLN A 42 -4.69 26.21 35.05
C GLN A 42 -5.85 25.71 34.19
N ALA A 43 -6.90 26.51 34.04
CA ALA A 43 -8.04 26.19 33.17
C ALA A 43 -7.62 26.05 31.69
N VAL A 44 -6.72 26.92 31.22
CA VAL A 44 -6.16 26.84 29.87
C VAL A 44 -5.30 25.59 29.68
N ILE A 45 -4.47 25.23 30.67
CA ILE A 45 -3.69 23.98 30.65
C ILE A 45 -4.61 22.76 30.52
N GLU A 46 -5.65 22.69 31.36
CA GLU A 46 -6.59 21.57 31.34
C GLU A 46 -7.33 21.47 30.00
N HIS A 47 -7.83 22.61 29.48
CA HIS A 47 -8.47 22.67 28.17
C HIS A 47 -7.54 22.20 27.05
N ASN A 48 -6.29 22.66 27.04
CA ASN A 48 -5.33 22.30 26.00
C ASN A 48 -4.99 20.81 26.06
N ASN A 49 -4.80 20.26 27.26
CA ASN A 49 -4.54 18.83 27.46
C ASN A 49 -5.70 17.94 27.00
N LEU A 50 -6.95 18.36 27.22
CA LEU A 50 -8.12 17.63 26.73
C LEU A 50 -8.14 17.61 25.20
N LYS A 51 -7.93 18.77 24.55
CA LYS A 51 -7.84 18.84 23.09
C LYS A 51 -6.71 18.02 22.51
N GLU A 52 -5.53 18.02 23.15
CA GLU A 52 -4.40 17.22 22.69
C GLU A 52 -4.72 15.72 22.75
N LYS A 53 -5.39 15.26 23.81
CA LYS A 53 -5.86 13.88 23.91
C LYS A 53 -6.83 13.53 22.79
N ASP A 54 -7.80 14.40 22.51
CA ASP A 54 -8.77 14.18 21.43
C ASP A 54 -8.08 14.05 20.07
N ILE A 55 -7.09 14.91 19.79
CA ILE A 55 -6.29 14.85 18.55
C ILE A 55 -5.53 13.52 18.47
N VAL A 56 -4.87 13.09 19.54
CA VAL A 56 -4.11 11.83 19.57
C VAL A 56 -5.02 10.63 19.36
N ILE A 57 -6.20 10.60 20.00
CA ILE A 57 -7.19 9.53 19.82
C ILE A 57 -7.63 9.46 18.37
N TYR A 58 -7.96 10.60 17.76
CA TYR A 58 -8.38 10.65 16.37
C TYR A 58 -7.26 10.17 15.42
N LEU A 59 -6.03 10.65 15.59
CA LEU A 59 -4.87 10.21 14.79
C LEU A 59 -4.66 8.70 14.90
N SER A 60 -4.77 8.15 16.11
CA SER A 60 -4.63 6.70 16.35
C SER A 60 -5.72 5.89 15.65
N GLN A 61 -6.97 6.32 15.73
CA GLN A 61 -8.11 5.65 15.08
C GLN A 61 -7.95 5.63 13.56
N VAL A 62 -7.64 6.77 12.96
CA VAL A 62 -7.44 6.87 11.50
C VAL A 62 -6.26 6.02 11.05
N SER A 63 -5.15 6.04 11.79
CA SER A 63 -3.99 5.18 11.49
C SER A 63 -4.35 3.70 11.54
N SER A 64 -5.15 3.28 12.52
CA SER A 64 -5.65 1.90 12.64
C SER A 64 -6.49 1.50 11.43
N TRP A 65 -7.42 2.36 11.00
CA TRP A 65 -8.26 2.07 9.83
C TRP A 65 -7.45 1.97 8.54
N ILE A 66 -6.45 2.83 8.36
CA ILE A 66 -5.52 2.75 7.22
C ILE A 66 -4.79 1.41 7.24
N THR A 67 -4.24 1.02 8.38
CA THR A 67 -3.47 -0.23 8.54
C THR A 67 -4.34 -1.45 8.23
N GLU A 68 -5.57 -1.49 8.74
CA GLU A 68 -6.53 -2.55 8.46
C GLU A 68 -6.91 -2.62 6.99
N ALA A 69 -7.13 -1.46 6.34
CA ALA A 69 -7.43 -1.40 4.91
C ALA A 69 -6.25 -1.91 4.06
N GLU A 70 -5.02 -1.57 4.41
CA GLU A 70 -3.81 -2.05 3.71
C GLU A 70 -3.59 -3.55 3.86
N HIS A 71 -3.83 -4.07 5.06
CA HIS A 71 -3.76 -5.51 5.31
C HIS A 71 -4.81 -6.26 4.47
N ASN A 72 -6.07 -5.81 4.52
CA ASN A 72 -7.16 -6.41 3.74
C ASN A 72 -6.89 -6.36 2.22
N LEU A 73 -6.28 -5.28 1.72
CA LEU A 73 -5.90 -5.19 0.30
C LEU A 73 -4.77 -6.16 -0.04
N SER A 74 -3.78 -6.30 0.83
CA SER A 74 -2.64 -7.21 0.65
C SER A 74 -3.10 -8.67 0.62
N ASP A 75 -3.96 -9.07 1.57
CA ASP A 75 -4.51 -10.42 1.65
C ASP A 75 -5.35 -10.77 0.40
N ARG A 76 -6.14 -9.82 -0.10
CA ARG A 76 -6.91 -10.00 -1.34
C ARG A 76 -6.01 -10.16 -2.54
N LEU A 77 -4.92 -9.40 -2.64
CA LEU A 77 -3.93 -9.53 -3.72
C LEU A 77 -3.23 -10.90 -3.66
N GLU A 78 -2.86 -11.38 -2.49
CA GLU A 78 -2.26 -12.70 -2.30
C GLU A 78 -3.25 -13.82 -2.66
N SER A 79 -4.51 -13.71 -2.26
CA SER A 79 -5.58 -14.65 -2.64
C SER A 79 -5.82 -14.69 -4.15
N LEU A 80 -5.76 -13.54 -4.83
CA LEU A 80 -5.90 -13.49 -6.29
C LEU A 80 -4.66 -14.10 -6.98
N SER A 81 -3.46 -13.81 -6.48
CA SER A 81 -2.21 -14.36 -7.00
C SER A 81 -2.17 -15.90 -6.91
N SER A 82 -2.54 -16.45 -5.75
CA SER A 82 -2.62 -17.90 -5.54
C SER A 82 -3.66 -18.57 -6.44
N LYS A 83 -4.86 -17.97 -6.60
CA LYS A 83 -5.90 -18.47 -7.53
C LYS A 83 -5.47 -18.45 -9.00
N VAL A 84 -4.69 -17.47 -9.41
CA VAL A 84 -4.12 -17.41 -10.77
C VAL A 84 -3.07 -18.52 -10.94
N SER A 85 -2.25 -18.76 -9.91
CA SER A 85 -1.22 -19.81 -9.92
C SER A 85 -1.83 -21.23 -10.03
N ASP A 86 -2.93 -21.51 -9.31
CA ASP A 86 -3.65 -22.78 -9.40
C ASP A 86 -4.35 -22.99 -10.74
N ARG A 87 -4.84 -21.92 -11.39
CA ARG A 87 -5.39 -22.00 -12.76
C ARG A 87 -4.34 -22.30 -13.82
N THR A 88 -3.07 -21.99 -13.57
CA THR A 88 -1.95 -22.31 -14.47
C THR A 88 -1.31 -23.68 -14.23
N ARG A 89 -1.73 -24.43 -13.20
CA ARG A 89 -1.28 -25.81 -12.98
C ARG A 89 -2.07 -26.75 -13.90
N PRO A 90 -1.44 -27.42 -14.89
CA PRO A 90 -2.11 -28.47 -15.63
C PRO A 90 -2.45 -29.61 -14.66
N SER A 91 -3.73 -29.80 -14.41
CA SER A 91 -4.29 -30.93 -13.69
C SER A 91 -4.12 -32.20 -14.53
N HIS A 92 -2.94 -32.81 -14.48
CA HIS A 92 -2.73 -34.16 -15.01
C HIS A 92 -2.15 -35.07 -13.93
N SER A 93 -3.05 -35.74 -13.21
CA SER A 93 -2.75 -37.04 -12.60
C SER A 93 -3.37 -38.14 -13.46
N THR A 94 -2.46 -38.83 -14.14
CA THR A 94 -2.46 -40.24 -14.57
C THR A 94 -3.68 -40.85 -15.26
N ARG A 95 -3.56 -41.06 -16.58
CA ARG A 95 -3.87 -42.37 -17.18
C ARG A 95 -3.01 -42.61 -18.42
N ALA A 96 -2.21 -43.67 -18.36
CA ALA A 96 -1.36 -44.12 -19.45
C ALA A 96 -2.18 -44.44 -20.71
N SER A 97 -1.68 -44.02 -21.88
CA SER A 97 -1.85 -44.69 -23.17
C SER A 97 -0.89 -44.10 -24.20
N LYS A 98 -0.02 -44.95 -24.76
CA LYS A 98 0.82 -44.67 -25.91
C LYS A 98 -0.04 -44.17 -27.07
N THR A 99 0.27 -43.03 -27.67
CA THR A 99 0.18 -42.82 -29.12
C THR A 99 0.99 -41.56 -29.51
N SER A 100 1.64 -41.69 -30.66
CA SER A 100 2.61 -40.79 -31.27
C SER A 100 2.04 -39.44 -31.71
N SER A 101 2.62 -38.31 -31.26
CA SER A 101 2.64 -37.05 -32.03
C SER A 101 3.71 -36.08 -31.49
N ARG A 102 4.97 -36.49 -31.52
CA ARG A 102 6.11 -35.66 -31.12
C ARG A 102 6.71 -34.98 -32.37
N SER A 103 6.08 -33.91 -32.87
CA SER A 103 6.67 -33.15 -34.00
C SER A 103 6.32 -31.65 -34.10
N SER A 104 5.33 -31.10 -33.38
CA SER A 104 4.94 -29.68 -33.58
C SER A 104 5.65 -28.66 -32.67
N LYS A 105 6.00 -29.00 -31.42
CA LYS A 105 6.60 -28.04 -30.45
C LYS A 105 8.09 -27.79 -30.62
N VAL A 106 8.83 -28.75 -31.20
CA VAL A 106 10.28 -28.59 -31.47
C VAL A 106 10.50 -27.59 -32.61
N SER A 107 9.58 -27.55 -33.58
CA SER A 107 9.63 -26.63 -34.72
C SER A 107 9.47 -25.17 -34.29
N ALA A 108 8.49 -24.86 -33.44
CA ALA A 108 8.25 -23.49 -32.95
C ALA A 108 9.46 -22.94 -32.18
N ARG A 109 10.03 -23.74 -31.26
CA ARG A 109 11.24 -23.35 -30.51
C ARG A 109 12.46 -23.16 -31.42
N ARG A 110 12.55 -23.91 -32.53
CA ARG A 110 13.64 -23.77 -33.50
C ARG A 110 13.47 -22.51 -34.35
N GLN A 111 12.25 -22.17 -34.76
CA GLN A 111 11.95 -20.93 -35.47
C GLN A 111 12.22 -19.68 -34.61
N GLU A 112 11.91 -19.74 -33.33
CA GLU A 112 12.17 -18.62 -32.42
C GLU A 112 13.67 -18.37 -32.20
N LYS A 113 14.47 -19.43 -32.07
CA LYS A 113 15.94 -19.31 -32.02
C LYS A 113 16.54 -18.71 -33.30
N VAL A 114 16.01 -19.05 -34.47
CA VAL A 114 16.46 -18.47 -35.74
C VAL A 114 16.12 -16.98 -35.81
N ARG A 115 14.91 -16.58 -35.41
CA ARG A 115 14.52 -15.15 -35.37
C ARG A 115 15.38 -14.34 -34.41
N LEU A 116 15.72 -14.88 -33.24
CA LEU A 116 16.62 -14.21 -32.29
C LEU A 116 18.04 -14.07 -32.85
N ALA A 117 18.54 -15.08 -33.56
CA ALA A 117 19.85 -15.01 -34.21
C ALA A 117 19.89 -13.97 -35.34
N GLU A 118 18.82 -13.87 -36.14
CA GLU A 118 18.71 -12.83 -37.17
C GLU A 118 18.61 -11.41 -36.58
N LEU A 119 17.94 -11.24 -35.45
CA LEU A 119 17.83 -9.94 -34.77
C LEU A 119 19.19 -9.48 -34.22
N ILE A 120 19.95 -10.39 -33.62
CA ILE A 120 21.31 -10.12 -33.12
C ILE A 120 22.28 -9.82 -34.27
N ALA A 121 22.11 -10.48 -35.42
CA ALA A 121 22.94 -10.23 -36.59
C ALA A 121 22.62 -8.90 -37.32
N ARG A 122 21.41 -8.35 -37.14
CA ARG A 122 20.98 -7.08 -37.76
C ARG A 122 21.39 -5.84 -36.97
N ASP A 123 21.55 -5.95 -35.66
CA ASP A 123 22.08 -4.89 -34.80
C ASP A 123 23.40 -5.34 -34.14
N PRO A 124 24.51 -5.46 -34.90
CA PRO A 124 25.82 -5.61 -34.30
C PRO A 124 26.21 -4.26 -33.68
N CYS A 125 26.32 -4.20 -32.35
CA CYS A 125 27.15 -3.16 -31.72
C CYS A 125 28.58 -3.23 -32.27
#